data_AF-G0MP52-F1
#
_entry.id   AF-G0MP52-F1
#
_cell.length_a   1.000
_cell.length_b   1.000
_cell.length_c   1.000
_cell.angle_alpha   90.00
_cell.angle_beta   90.00
_cell.angle_gamma   90.00
#
_symmetry.space_group_name_H-M   'P 1'
#
loop_
_entity.id
_entity.type
_entity.pdbx_description
1 polymer ?
#
loop_
_entity_poly.entity_id
_entity_poly.type
_entity_poly.pdbx_seq_one_letter_code
_entity_poly.pdbx_strand_id
1 'polypeptide(L)'
;MEPYNYSLLNEKREVRRSNTYYCRNLIWTFAGALVLYIIVSSRRVKEIPLSQEEIELLDNDTTISPLFKAFYKCAKPKLLPFKGDIKDFWYNYASATEQCDDLGAYEALDLRPSKNRDETKYVAFPHRNENLTMVTLGIGHDVSAEVGLKTLYSNIEFFGADPSPEQNKDLYELNLGGKYFQYAVSDQNGVSESVILEKEGYQKETTQHISIDVFFKNIVQRSKIDILWIDIEGNEYAILKELHKNGKLDREGVKICQMNVEMHKDLNDDPNTEMQPFYDFVWKVLDDKKYVLMKPYFVVFDRFRFIRLFIVNVGDKECTDLYVK
;
A
#
# COMPACT_ATOMS: atom_id res chain seq x y z
N MET A 1 42.11 -12.77 -74.60
CA MET A 1 40.83 -12.11 -74.25
C MET A 1 40.61 -12.31 -72.76
N GLU A 2 40.29 -11.21 -72.08
CA GLU A 2 40.42 -10.97 -70.63
C GLU A 2 39.65 -11.94 -69.71
N PRO A 3 40.10 -12.12 -68.45
CA PRO A 3 39.32 -12.82 -67.44
C PRO A 3 38.17 -11.93 -66.96
N TYR A 4 36.93 -12.41 -67.08
CA TYR A 4 35.76 -11.75 -66.50
C TYR A 4 35.85 -11.77 -64.96
N ASN A 5 35.96 -10.58 -64.38
CA ASN A 5 36.06 -10.34 -62.95
C ASN A 5 34.71 -10.60 -62.25
N TYR A 6 34.61 -11.72 -61.52
CA TYR A 6 33.43 -12.11 -60.75
C TYR A 6 33.30 -11.38 -59.38
N SER A 7 34.23 -10.48 -59.00
CA SER A 7 34.22 -9.87 -57.66
C SER A 7 33.12 -8.82 -57.45
N LEU A 8 32.69 -8.12 -58.50
CA LEU A 8 31.73 -7.01 -58.40
C LEU A 8 30.26 -7.44 -58.23
N LEU A 9 29.92 -8.72 -58.49
CA LEU A 9 28.55 -9.23 -58.36
C LEU A 9 28.25 -9.79 -56.97
N ASN A 10 29.25 -10.25 -56.22
CA ASN A 10 29.06 -10.76 -54.86
C ASN A 10 28.95 -9.65 -53.82
N GLU A 11 29.77 -8.60 -53.94
CA GLU A 11 29.78 -7.46 -53.01
C GLU A 11 28.44 -6.69 -53.03
N LYS A 12 27.86 -6.47 -54.23
CA LYS A 12 26.53 -5.86 -54.38
C LYS A 12 25.39 -6.74 -53.83
N ARG A 13 25.57 -8.07 -53.77
CA ARG A 13 24.53 -9.00 -53.31
C ARG A 13 24.56 -9.17 -51.79
N GLU A 14 25.73 -9.15 -51.17
CA GLU A 14 25.91 -9.15 -49.71
C GLU A 14 25.50 -7.82 -49.08
N VAL A 15 25.92 -6.68 -49.65
CA VAL A 15 25.50 -5.35 -49.17
C VAL A 15 23.98 -5.17 -49.27
N ARG A 16 23.36 -5.67 -50.35
CA ARG A 16 21.90 -5.61 -50.53
C ARG A 16 21.16 -6.53 -49.56
N ARG A 17 21.66 -7.74 -49.29
CA ARG A 17 21.09 -8.68 -48.30
C ARG A 17 21.22 -8.14 -46.87
N SER A 18 22.38 -7.60 -46.51
CA SER A 18 22.65 -6.95 -45.21
C SER A 18 21.71 -5.77 -44.97
N ASN A 19 21.59 -4.85 -45.93
CA ASN A 19 20.68 -3.70 -45.83
C ASN A 19 19.20 -4.11 -45.74
N THR A 20 18.75 -5.12 -46.50
CA THR A 20 17.36 -5.62 -46.36
C THR A 20 17.08 -6.30 -45.03
N TYR A 21 18.07 -6.97 -44.43
CA TYR A 21 17.94 -7.58 -43.10
C TYR A 21 17.89 -6.51 -42.00
N TYR A 22 18.77 -5.51 -42.09
CA TYR A 22 18.81 -4.37 -41.16
C TYR A 22 17.51 -3.54 -41.24
N CYS A 23 17.02 -3.23 -42.44
CA CYS A 23 15.75 -2.52 -42.63
C CYS A 23 14.55 -3.34 -42.15
N ARG A 24 14.49 -4.66 -42.39
CA ARG A 24 13.42 -5.52 -41.85
C ARG A 24 13.42 -5.51 -40.33
N ASN A 25 14.58 -5.67 -39.69
CA ASN A 25 14.68 -5.65 -38.24
C ASN A 25 14.27 -4.28 -37.67
N LEU A 26 14.65 -3.17 -38.32
CA LEU A 26 14.25 -1.83 -37.92
C LEU A 26 12.73 -1.63 -38.00
N ILE A 27 12.10 -2.12 -39.07
CA ILE A 27 10.64 -2.06 -39.26
C ILE A 27 9.92 -2.88 -38.19
N TRP A 28 10.39 -4.10 -37.87
CA TRP A 28 9.80 -4.92 -36.81
C TRP A 28 9.99 -4.31 -35.43
N THR A 29 11.12 -3.66 -35.14
CA THR A 29 11.32 -2.93 -33.89
C THR A 29 10.42 -1.70 -33.79
N PHE A 30 10.25 -0.93 -34.89
CA PHE A 30 9.34 0.22 -34.91
C PHE A 30 7.88 -0.22 -34.80
N ALA A 31 7.48 -1.29 -35.49
CA ALA A 31 6.15 -1.85 -35.37
C ALA A 31 5.88 -2.38 -33.95
N GLY A 32 6.85 -3.06 -33.35
CA GLY A 32 6.77 -3.51 -31.95
C GLY A 32 6.65 -2.35 -30.96
N ALA A 33 7.47 -1.30 -31.13
CA ALA A 33 7.41 -0.09 -30.32
C ALA A 33 6.10 0.69 -30.52
N LEU A 34 5.57 0.75 -31.75
CA LEU A 34 4.29 1.39 -32.07
C LEU A 34 3.13 0.60 -31.47
N VAL A 35 3.15 -0.73 -31.53
CA VAL A 35 2.14 -1.59 -30.88
C VAL A 35 2.21 -1.45 -29.36
N LEU A 36 3.40 -1.45 -28.77
CA LEU A 36 3.60 -1.15 -27.35
C LEU A 36 3.08 0.24 -26.99
N TYR A 37 3.40 1.26 -27.79
CA TYR A 37 2.90 2.61 -27.59
C TYR A 37 1.38 2.69 -27.71
N ILE A 38 0.79 2.04 -28.71
CA ILE A 38 -0.68 1.97 -28.87
C ILE A 38 -1.31 1.25 -27.68
N ILE A 39 -0.78 0.12 -27.23
CA ILE A 39 -1.28 -0.62 -26.06
C ILE A 39 -1.15 0.22 -24.78
N VAL A 40 -0.02 0.90 -24.57
CA VAL A 40 0.21 1.77 -23.42
C VAL A 40 -0.70 3.00 -23.49
N SER A 41 -0.89 3.58 -24.67
CA SER A 41 -1.77 4.74 -24.87
C SER A 41 -3.25 4.39 -24.77
N SER A 42 -3.66 3.19 -25.20
CA SER A 42 -5.04 2.70 -25.10
C SER A 42 -5.41 2.25 -23.69
N ARG A 43 -4.41 2.01 -22.83
CA ARG A 43 -4.59 1.72 -21.40
C ARG A 43 -4.78 2.98 -20.54
N ARG A 44 -4.72 4.18 -21.11
CA ARG A 44 -5.15 5.38 -20.37
C ARG A 44 -6.66 5.33 -20.19
N VAL A 45 -7.09 4.80 -19.06
CA VAL A 45 -8.47 4.92 -18.60
C VAL A 45 -8.80 6.40 -18.57
N LYS A 46 -9.85 6.78 -19.29
CA LYS A 46 -10.25 8.18 -19.41
C LYS A 46 -10.80 8.65 -18.07
N GLU A 47 -10.06 9.55 -17.42
CA GLU A 47 -10.46 10.15 -16.14
C GLU A 47 -11.82 10.83 -16.27
N ILE A 48 -12.63 10.73 -15.22
CA ILE A 48 -13.91 11.44 -15.12
C ILE A 48 -13.65 12.68 -14.25
N PRO A 49 -13.67 13.91 -14.80
CA PRO A 49 -13.35 15.10 -14.04
C PRO A 49 -14.39 15.33 -12.92
N LEU A 50 -13.94 15.91 -11.80
CA LEU A 50 -14.85 16.37 -10.76
C LEU A 50 -15.73 17.51 -11.28
N SER A 51 -16.95 17.64 -10.74
CA SER A 51 -17.78 18.79 -11.03
C SER A 51 -17.18 20.06 -10.40
N GLN A 52 -17.47 21.20 -11.02
CA GLN A 52 -17.02 22.50 -10.50
C GLN A 52 -17.58 22.77 -9.10
N GLU A 53 -18.85 22.41 -8.86
CA GLU A 53 -19.50 22.51 -7.55
C GLU A 53 -18.75 21.69 -6.48
N GLU A 54 -18.34 20.46 -6.82
CA GLU A 54 -17.62 19.60 -5.88
C GLU A 54 -16.24 20.16 -5.54
N ILE A 55 -15.53 20.72 -6.53
CA ILE A 55 -14.23 21.39 -6.32
C ILE A 55 -14.41 22.61 -5.42
N GLU A 56 -15.42 23.45 -5.68
CA GLU A 56 -15.69 24.66 -4.89
C GLU A 56 -16.08 24.34 -3.45
N LEU A 57 -16.91 23.32 -3.24
CA LEU A 57 -17.26 22.84 -1.90
C LEU A 57 -16.03 22.33 -1.14
N LEU A 58 -15.15 21.58 -1.82
CA LEU A 58 -13.91 21.08 -1.24
C LEU A 58 -12.93 22.22 -0.90
N ASP A 59 -12.79 23.21 -1.78
CA ASP A 59 -11.84 24.30 -1.60
C ASP A 59 -12.29 25.29 -0.51
N ASN A 60 -13.58 25.59 -0.44
CA ASN A 60 -14.14 26.51 0.55
C ASN A 60 -14.16 25.94 1.98
N ASP A 61 -14.11 24.61 2.14
CA ASP A 61 -14.08 23.97 3.46
C ASP A 61 -12.69 24.09 4.10
N THR A 62 -12.57 24.99 5.08
CA THR A 62 -11.32 25.24 5.82
C THR A 62 -10.97 24.16 6.83
N THR A 63 -11.89 23.22 7.11
CA THR A 63 -11.66 22.11 8.04
C THR A 63 -10.94 20.93 7.38
N ILE A 64 -10.88 20.90 6.05
CA ILE A 64 -10.23 19.83 5.28
C ILE A 64 -8.76 20.17 5.05
N SER A 65 -7.88 19.23 5.38
CA SER A 65 -6.44 19.36 5.17
C SER A 65 -6.09 19.62 3.69
N PRO A 66 -5.14 20.54 3.39
CA PRO A 66 -4.61 20.73 2.04
C PRO A 66 -4.09 19.43 1.41
N LEU A 67 -3.51 18.53 2.19
CA LEU A 67 -3.04 17.22 1.72
C LEU A 67 -4.21 16.37 1.23
N PHE A 68 -5.34 16.37 1.96
CA PHE A 68 -6.53 15.65 1.53
C PHE A 68 -7.12 16.28 0.27
N LYS A 69 -7.20 17.61 0.17
CA LYS A 69 -7.72 18.29 -1.03
C LYS A 69 -6.92 17.91 -2.27
N ALA A 70 -5.59 17.92 -2.17
CA ALA A 70 -4.70 17.52 -3.26
C ALA A 70 -4.88 16.04 -3.64
N PHE A 71 -4.88 15.14 -2.63
CA PHE A 71 -5.14 13.72 -2.82
C PHE A 71 -6.47 13.48 -3.54
N TYR A 72 -7.56 14.07 -3.04
CA TYR A 72 -8.91 13.88 -3.55
C TYR A 72 -9.04 14.35 -5.00
N LYS A 73 -8.49 15.54 -5.31
CA LYS A 73 -8.49 16.10 -6.67
C LYS A 73 -7.69 15.26 -7.66
N CYS A 74 -6.68 14.52 -7.21
CA CYS A 74 -5.92 13.61 -8.05
C CYS A 74 -6.57 12.22 -8.18
N ALA A 75 -6.89 11.59 -7.05
CA ALA A 75 -7.30 10.20 -6.99
C ALA A 75 -8.74 9.99 -7.47
N LYS A 76 -9.70 10.81 -7.01
CA LYS A 76 -11.12 10.57 -7.31
C LYS A 76 -11.43 10.54 -8.81
N PRO A 77 -10.95 11.48 -9.66
CA PRO A 77 -11.16 11.41 -11.10
C PRO A 77 -10.65 10.15 -11.79
N LYS A 78 -9.54 9.59 -11.26
CA LYS A 78 -8.90 8.38 -11.77
C LYS A 78 -9.62 7.11 -11.30
N LEU A 79 -10.31 7.16 -10.16
CA LEU A 79 -11.07 6.05 -9.59
C LEU A 79 -12.53 5.98 -10.06
N LEU A 80 -13.14 7.11 -10.41
CA LEU A 80 -14.53 7.18 -10.89
C LEU A 80 -14.86 6.25 -12.09
N PRO A 81 -13.96 6.03 -13.07
CA PRO A 81 -14.21 5.08 -14.16
C PRO A 81 -14.50 3.64 -13.70
N PHE A 82 -14.02 3.25 -12.52
CA PHE A 82 -14.20 1.91 -11.94
C PHE A 82 -15.34 1.85 -10.92
N LYS A 83 -16.11 2.94 -10.76
CA LYS A 83 -17.20 2.98 -9.77
C LYS A 83 -18.28 1.95 -10.12
N GLY A 84 -18.57 1.06 -9.18
CA GLY A 84 -19.48 -0.07 -9.35
C GLY A 84 -18.85 -1.32 -9.96
N ASP A 85 -17.61 -1.27 -10.45
CA ASP A 85 -16.86 -2.44 -10.91
C ASP A 85 -15.76 -2.79 -9.89
N ILE A 86 -16.13 -3.61 -8.92
CA ILE A 86 -15.27 -4.01 -7.79
C ILE A 86 -13.98 -4.69 -8.26
N LYS A 87 -14.09 -5.51 -9.31
CA LYS A 87 -12.96 -6.29 -9.83
C LYS A 87 -11.98 -5.38 -10.54
N ASP A 88 -12.45 -4.56 -11.49
CA ASP A 88 -11.58 -3.65 -12.21
C ASP A 88 -11.00 -2.58 -11.26
N PHE A 89 -11.76 -2.15 -10.26
CA PHE A 89 -11.25 -1.27 -9.21
C PHE A 89 -10.05 -1.89 -8.50
N TRP A 90 -10.14 -3.13 -8.02
CA TRP A 90 -9.04 -3.80 -7.33
C TRP A 90 -7.77 -3.87 -8.19
N TYR A 91 -7.88 -4.41 -9.41
CA TYR A 91 -6.71 -4.65 -10.26
C TYR A 91 -6.08 -3.38 -10.84
N ASN A 92 -6.84 -2.28 -10.92
CA ASN A 92 -6.34 -1.01 -11.45
C ASN A 92 -6.09 0.05 -10.38
N TYR A 93 -6.45 -0.16 -9.11
CA TYR A 93 -6.31 0.85 -8.07
C TYR A 93 -4.89 1.42 -8.00
N ALA A 94 -3.87 0.55 -7.91
CA ALA A 94 -2.49 0.98 -7.76
C ALA A 94 -1.99 1.76 -8.98
N SER A 95 -2.15 1.22 -10.19
CA SER A 95 -1.73 1.90 -11.42
C SER A 95 -2.54 3.18 -11.72
N ALA A 96 -3.81 3.23 -11.31
CA ALA A 96 -4.64 4.42 -11.45
C ALA A 96 -4.22 5.53 -10.48
N THR A 97 -3.61 5.21 -9.34
CA THR A 97 -3.33 6.20 -8.29
C THR A 97 -1.84 6.46 -8.06
N GLU A 98 -0.93 5.70 -8.66
CA GLU A 98 0.52 5.85 -8.50
C GLU A 98 1.00 7.29 -8.78
N GLN A 99 0.42 7.97 -9.78
CA GLN A 99 0.82 9.34 -10.15
C GLN A 99 0.41 10.38 -9.09
N CYS A 100 -0.50 10.03 -8.18
CA CYS A 100 -0.88 10.90 -7.08
C CYS A 100 0.18 10.93 -5.98
N ASP A 101 1.19 10.08 -6.00
CA ASP A 101 2.30 10.12 -5.03
C ASP A 101 3.26 11.30 -5.22
N ASP A 102 3.22 11.94 -6.39
CA ASP A 102 4.11 13.05 -6.76
C ASP A 102 3.45 14.43 -6.54
N LEU A 103 2.37 14.49 -5.77
CA LEU A 103 1.68 15.74 -5.46
C LEU A 103 2.57 16.66 -4.62
N GLY A 104 2.74 17.92 -5.06
CA GLY A 104 3.54 18.91 -4.32
C GLY A 104 3.04 19.17 -2.89
N ALA A 105 1.76 18.91 -2.59
CA ALA A 105 1.23 18.99 -1.23
C ALA A 105 1.87 17.97 -0.27
N TYR A 106 2.44 16.88 -0.78
CA TYR A 106 3.10 15.85 0.04
C TYR A 106 4.51 16.25 0.47
N GLU A 107 5.09 17.34 -0.05
CA GLU A 107 6.34 17.92 0.46
C GLU A 107 6.22 18.37 1.93
N ALA A 108 4.98 18.56 2.43
CA ALA A 108 4.71 18.83 3.83
C ALA A 108 4.99 17.63 4.76
N LEU A 109 5.13 16.41 4.22
CA LEU A 109 5.47 15.19 4.95
C LEU A 109 6.95 14.85 4.74
N ASP A 110 7.70 14.57 5.82
CA ASP A 110 9.03 13.96 5.72
C ASP A 110 8.89 12.43 5.60
N LEU A 111 8.57 11.96 4.38
CA LEU A 111 8.38 10.54 4.10
C LEU A 111 9.72 9.81 3.92
N ARG A 112 9.91 8.76 4.70
CA ARG A 112 11.14 7.96 4.74
C ARG A 112 10.80 6.49 4.47
N PRO A 113 11.55 5.80 3.61
CA PRO A 113 11.40 4.36 3.45
C PRO A 113 12.09 3.61 4.61
N SER A 114 11.44 2.57 5.11
CA SER A 114 12.05 1.52 5.93
C SER A 114 11.91 0.18 5.21
N LYS A 115 13.03 -0.48 4.94
CA LYS A 115 13.07 -1.69 4.11
C LYS A 115 13.29 -2.93 4.98
N ASN A 116 12.60 -4.01 4.65
CA ASN A 116 12.97 -5.37 5.05
C ASN A 116 13.47 -6.14 3.81
N ARG A 117 13.44 -7.47 3.85
CA ARG A 117 13.95 -8.33 2.77
C ARG A 117 13.11 -8.30 1.49
N ASP A 118 11.80 -8.10 1.59
CA ASP A 118 10.83 -8.31 0.52
C ASP A 118 9.94 -7.08 0.23
N GLU A 119 10.04 -6.04 1.06
CA GLU A 119 9.22 -4.83 0.94
C GLU A 119 9.89 -3.54 1.42
N THR A 120 9.22 -2.44 1.09
CA THR A 120 9.54 -1.10 1.59
C THR A 120 8.28 -0.53 2.22
N LYS A 121 8.32 -0.36 3.53
CA LYS A 121 7.32 0.39 4.28
C LYS A 121 7.69 1.86 4.29
N TYR A 122 6.72 2.74 4.44
CA TYR A 122 6.93 4.19 4.49
C TYR A 122 6.52 4.74 5.85
N VAL A 123 7.21 5.78 6.31
CA VAL A 123 6.91 6.46 7.57
C VAL A 123 7.06 7.97 7.37
N ALA A 124 6.08 8.76 7.81
CA ALA A 124 6.20 10.19 7.98
C ALA A 124 6.92 10.49 9.30
N PHE A 125 8.03 11.22 9.25
CA PHE A 125 8.81 11.54 10.44
C PHE A 125 8.22 12.73 11.19
N PRO A 126 8.24 12.71 12.53
CA PRO A 126 7.76 13.83 13.30
C PRO A 126 8.69 15.04 13.14
N HIS A 127 8.14 16.24 13.05
CA HIS A 127 8.95 17.47 12.99
C HIS A 127 9.38 18.00 14.36
N ARG A 128 9.00 17.33 15.44
CA ARG A 128 9.45 17.59 16.82
C ARG A 128 9.80 16.27 17.49
N ASN A 129 10.74 16.32 18.44
CA ASN A 129 11.13 15.14 19.18
C ASN A 129 10.02 14.74 20.18
N GLU A 130 9.39 13.60 19.95
CA GLU A 130 8.32 13.02 20.75
C GLU A 130 8.50 11.51 20.89
N ASN A 131 8.02 10.91 21.99
CA ASN A 131 8.00 9.45 22.11
C ASN A 131 6.84 8.91 21.29
N LEU A 132 7.16 8.09 20.29
CA LEU A 132 6.16 7.51 19.39
C LEU A 132 5.73 6.13 19.87
N THR A 133 4.48 5.78 19.60
CA THR A 133 3.97 4.42 19.77
C THR A 133 3.88 3.73 18.41
N MET A 134 4.61 2.63 18.25
CA MET A 134 4.50 1.78 17.09
C MET A 134 3.84 0.44 17.42
N VAL A 135 2.90 0.02 16.58
CA VAL A 135 2.29 -1.30 16.65
C VAL A 135 2.50 -2.07 15.33
N THR A 136 3.02 -3.30 15.42
CA THR A 136 3.05 -4.25 14.30
C THR A 136 2.00 -5.34 14.54
N LEU A 137 1.08 -5.52 13.59
CA LEU A 137 0.12 -6.62 13.57
C LEU A 137 0.54 -7.59 12.47
N GLY A 138 0.83 -8.83 12.88
CA GLY A 138 1.54 -9.82 12.08
C GLY A 138 3.00 -9.44 11.92
N ILE A 139 3.81 -9.98 12.82
CA ILE A 139 5.25 -9.71 12.86
C ILE A 139 5.93 -10.50 11.75
N GLY A 140 5.46 -11.73 11.49
CA GLY A 140 6.14 -12.66 10.61
C GLY A 140 7.56 -12.96 11.09
N HIS A 141 8.39 -13.51 10.20
CA HIS A 141 9.74 -13.97 10.55
C HIS A 141 10.84 -12.93 10.31
N ASP A 142 10.50 -11.64 10.13
CA ASP A 142 11.47 -10.56 9.84
C ASP A 142 11.08 -9.21 10.45
N VAL A 143 11.89 -8.71 11.39
CA VAL A 143 11.73 -7.39 12.03
C VAL A 143 12.75 -6.34 11.54
N SER A 144 13.39 -6.57 10.39
CA SER A 144 14.46 -5.70 9.89
C SER A 144 13.99 -4.28 9.62
N ALA A 145 12.73 -4.10 9.19
CA ALA A 145 12.16 -2.78 8.96
C ALA A 145 11.92 -2.03 10.29
N GLU A 146 11.48 -2.69 11.36
CA GLU A 146 11.34 -2.10 12.69
C GLU A 146 12.70 -1.69 13.26
N VAL A 147 13.72 -2.56 13.13
CA VAL A 147 15.09 -2.28 13.58
C VAL A 147 15.68 -1.10 12.79
N GLY A 148 15.45 -1.06 11.48
CA GLY A 148 15.83 0.06 10.63
C GLY A 148 15.16 1.36 11.07
N LEU A 149 13.86 1.32 11.34
CA LEU A 149 13.11 2.47 11.84
C LEU A 149 13.62 2.95 13.20
N LYS A 150 13.89 2.05 14.15
CA LYS A 150 14.49 2.36 15.45
C LYS A 150 15.84 3.06 15.31
N THR A 151 16.62 2.69 14.30
CA THR A 151 17.91 3.31 14.00
C THR A 151 17.74 4.73 13.47
N LEU A 152 16.70 4.97 12.66
CA LEU A 152 16.38 6.29 12.12
C LEU A 152 15.73 7.23 13.15
N TYR A 153 14.94 6.68 14.07
CA TYR A 153 14.29 7.41 15.15
C TYR A 153 14.20 6.54 16.42
N SER A 154 15.03 6.84 17.42
CA SER A 154 15.22 5.98 18.60
C SER A 154 14.09 6.04 19.63
N ASN A 155 13.29 7.11 19.61
CA ASN A 155 12.27 7.38 20.63
C ASN A 155 10.93 6.73 20.24
N ILE A 156 10.94 5.42 20.04
CA ILE A 156 9.76 4.62 19.67
C ILE A 156 9.60 3.47 20.69
N GLU A 157 8.40 3.34 21.22
CA GLU A 157 7.97 2.14 21.93
C GLU A 157 7.31 1.18 20.94
N PHE A 158 7.81 -0.05 20.86
CA PHE A 158 7.36 -1.07 19.92
C PHE A 158 6.47 -2.11 20.60
N PHE A 159 5.29 -2.37 20.01
CA PHE A 159 4.34 -3.38 20.44
C PHE A 159 3.97 -4.28 19.26
N GLY A 160 4.17 -5.57 19.37
CA GLY A 160 3.94 -6.53 18.29
C GLY A 160 2.90 -7.55 18.68
N ALA A 161 1.94 -7.82 17.80
CA ALA A 161 0.94 -8.86 17.97
C ALA A 161 1.03 -9.87 16.83
N ASP A 162 1.16 -11.14 17.18
CA ASP A 162 1.20 -12.24 16.22
C ASP A 162 0.75 -13.53 16.92
N PRO A 163 -0.10 -14.38 16.33
CA PRO A 163 -0.56 -15.61 16.97
C PRO A 163 0.53 -16.69 17.12
N SER A 164 1.63 -16.61 16.35
CA SER A 164 2.70 -17.61 16.29
C SER A 164 3.93 -17.17 17.11
N PRO A 165 4.19 -17.78 18.28
CA PRO A 165 5.21 -17.27 19.19
C PRO A 165 6.64 -17.75 18.91
N GLU A 166 6.82 -18.84 18.15
CA GLU A 166 8.09 -19.60 18.09
C GLU A 166 9.32 -18.71 17.82
N GLN A 167 9.30 -17.98 16.71
CA GLN A 167 10.39 -17.08 16.34
C GLN A 167 10.04 -15.61 16.61
N ASN A 168 8.75 -15.27 16.47
CA ASN A 168 8.29 -13.88 16.42
C ASN A 168 8.47 -13.18 17.76
N LYS A 169 8.30 -13.93 18.86
CA LYS A 169 8.54 -13.42 20.20
C LYS A 169 9.99 -13.00 20.41
N ASP A 170 10.93 -13.89 20.10
CA ASP A 170 12.36 -13.61 20.30
C ASP A 170 12.85 -12.49 19.36
N LEU A 171 12.39 -12.48 18.10
CA LEU A 171 12.68 -11.38 17.17
C LEU A 171 12.20 -10.04 17.72
N TYR A 172 10.98 -9.98 18.24
CA TYR A 172 10.40 -8.71 18.68
C TYR A 172 10.92 -8.26 20.06
N GLU A 173 11.06 -9.18 21.02
CA GLU A 173 11.50 -8.84 22.38
C GLU A 173 13.03 -8.72 22.49
N LEU A 174 13.79 -9.67 21.93
CA LEU A 174 15.25 -9.71 22.12
C LEU A 174 15.99 -8.86 21.08
N ASN A 175 15.61 -8.91 19.81
CA ASN A 175 16.34 -8.18 18.76
C ASN A 175 15.88 -6.72 18.65
N LEU A 176 14.57 -6.49 18.67
CA LEU A 176 14.00 -5.13 18.56
C LEU A 176 13.90 -4.43 19.94
N GLY A 177 13.72 -5.17 21.03
CA GLY A 177 13.48 -4.60 22.36
C GLY A 177 12.05 -4.07 22.54
N GLY A 178 11.08 -4.66 21.83
CA GLY A 178 9.66 -4.35 21.93
C GLY A 178 8.93 -5.25 22.93
N LYS A 179 7.59 -5.20 22.90
CA LYS A 179 6.70 -6.10 23.67
C LYS A 179 5.91 -6.97 22.72
N TYR A 180 5.95 -8.28 22.92
CA TYR A 180 5.22 -9.25 22.10
C TYR A 180 3.90 -9.66 22.78
N PHE A 181 2.85 -9.82 21.97
CA PHE A 181 1.55 -10.32 22.42
C PHE A 181 1.06 -11.43 21.48
N GLN A 182 0.72 -12.58 22.06
CA GLN A 182 0.28 -13.74 21.29
C GLN A 182 -1.22 -13.67 20.97
N TYR A 183 -1.58 -12.80 20.02
CA TYR A 183 -2.95 -12.63 19.55
C TYR A 183 -3.00 -12.50 18.03
N ALA A 184 -4.04 -13.08 17.43
CA ALA A 184 -4.53 -12.63 16.12
C ALA A 184 -5.41 -11.39 16.34
N VAL A 185 -5.08 -10.25 15.73
CA VAL A 185 -5.87 -9.03 15.88
C VAL A 185 -6.93 -8.96 14.79
N SER A 186 -8.20 -8.76 15.17
CA SER A 186 -9.32 -8.62 14.23
C SER A 186 -10.38 -7.64 14.76
N ASP A 187 -11.66 -7.79 14.38
CA ASP A 187 -12.80 -7.03 14.90
C ASP A 187 -13.51 -7.69 16.10
N GLN A 188 -13.09 -8.91 16.49
CA GLN A 188 -13.76 -9.72 17.49
C GLN A 188 -12.81 -10.35 18.51
N ASN A 189 -13.36 -10.73 19.66
CA ASN A 189 -12.65 -11.47 20.71
C ASN A 189 -13.08 -12.94 20.69
N GLY A 190 -12.18 -13.84 21.08
CA GLY A 190 -12.49 -15.25 21.24
C GLY A 190 -11.52 -16.13 20.47
N VAL A 191 -11.95 -17.33 20.10
CA VAL A 191 -11.13 -18.28 19.36
C VAL A 191 -11.69 -18.40 17.96
N SER A 192 -10.85 -18.23 16.94
CA SER A 192 -11.24 -18.33 15.52
C SER A 192 -10.08 -18.82 14.67
N GLU A 193 -10.37 -19.16 13.41
CA GLU A 193 -9.36 -19.59 12.46
C GLU A 193 -8.59 -18.37 11.92
N SER A 194 -7.27 -18.50 11.85
CA SER A 194 -6.37 -17.55 11.18
C SER A 194 -5.44 -18.29 10.23
N VAL A 195 -5.01 -17.62 9.18
CA VAL A 195 -3.90 -18.10 8.34
C VAL A 195 -2.60 -17.63 8.98
N ILE A 196 -1.71 -18.56 9.29
CA ILE A 196 -0.43 -18.29 9.94
C ILE A 196 0.73 -18.82 9.12
N LEU A 197 1.88 -18.17 9.19
CA LEU A 197 3.12 -18.63 8.56
C LEU A 197 3.84 -19.58 9.51
N GLU A 198 3.89 -20.87 9.15
CA GLU A 198 4.65 -21.89 9.86
C GLU A 198 5.89 -22.31 9.07
N LYS A 199 6.72 -23.21 9.63
CA LYS A 199 7.96 -23.69 8.98
C LYS A 199 7.75 -24.28 7.58
N GLU A 200 6.61 -24.93 7.36
CA GLU A 200 6.26 -25.57 6.08
C GLU A 200 5.46 -24.63 5.14
N GLY A 201 5.23 -23.38 5.56
CA GLY A 201 4.43 -22.39 4.83
C GLY A 201 3.12 -22.05 5.54
N TYR A 202 2.19 -21.46 4.79
CA TYR A 202 0.92 -20.98 5.32
C TYR A 202 -0.04 -22.11 5.69
N GLN A 203 -0.56 -22.07 6.92
CA GLN A 203 -1.52 -23.04 7.46
C GLN A 203 -2.70 -22.33 8.11
N LYS A 204 -3.88 -22.96 8.10
CA LYS A 204 -5.04 -22.50 8.87
C LYS A 204 -4.96 -23.08 10.27
N GLU A 205 -4.92 -22.23 11.28
CA GLU A 205 -4.84 -22.63 12.68
C GLU A 205 -5.89 -21.93 13.54
N THR A 206 -6.26 -22.59 14.63
CA THR A 206 -7.17 -22.04 15.63
C THR A 206 -6.38 -21.14 16.59
N THR A 207 -6.63 -19.84 16.56
CA THR A 207 -5.86 -18.84 17.30
C THR A 207 -6.74 -18.03 18.25
N GLN A 208 -6.12 -17.40 19.24
CA GLN A 208 -6.81 -16.46 20.12
C GLN A 208 -6.91 -15.09 19.44
N HIS A 209 -8.13 -14.69 19.12
CA HIS A 209 -8.45 -13.39 18.55
C HIS A 209 -8.69 -12.34 19.64
N ILE A 210 -8.28 -11.11 19.35
CA ILE A 210 -8.59 -9.90 20.11
C ILE A 210 -9.04 -8.79 19.17
N SER A 211 -10.07 -8.04 19.55
CA SER A 211 -10.51 -6.90 18.75
C SER A 211 -9.51 -5.76 18.87
N ILE A 212 -9.23 -5.07 17.75
CA ILE A 212 -8.18 -4.04 17.67
C ILE A 212 -8.36 -2.90 18.68
N ASP A 213 -9.59 -2.49 18.95
CA ASP A 213 -9.92 -1.48 19.95
C ASP A 213 -9.52 -1.90 21.37
N VAL A 214 -9.82 -3.15 21.75
CA VAL A 214 -9.46 -3.73 23.05
C VAL A 214 -7.95 -3.93 23.11
N PHE A 215 -7.32 -4.37 22.02
CA PHE A 215 -5.86 -4.51 21.97
C PHE A 215 -5.16 -3.18 22.23
N PHE A 216 -5.57 -2.11 21.53
CA PHE A 216 -4.95 -0.80 21.73
C PHE A 216 -5.24 -0.20 23.12
N LYS A 217 -6.47 -0.31 23.61
CA LYS A 217 -6.85 0.28 24.90
C LYS A 217 -6.40 -0.48 26.12
N ASN A 218 -6.57 -1.80 26.12
CA ASN A 218 -6.43 -2.61 27.33
C ASN A 218 -5.07 -3.31 27.39
N ILE A 219 -4.52 -3.70 26.23
CA ILE A 219 -3.27 -4.45 26.15
C ILE A 219 -2.09 -3.50 25.95
N VAL A 220 -2.10 -2.72 24.86
CA VAL A 220 -1.06 -1.72 24.55
C VAL A 220 -1.18 -0.50 25.48
N GLN A 221 -2.40 -0.16 25.89
CA GLN A 221 -2.72 0.98 26.76
C GLN A 221 -2.25 2.31 26.16
N ARG A 222 -2.58 2.53 24.89
CA ARG A 222 -2.27 3.76 24.16
C ARG A 222 -3.51 4.24 23.41
N SER A 223 -3.83 5.51 23.58
CA SER A 223 -4.90 6.19 22.84
C SER A 223 -4.41 6.79 21.51
N LYS A 224 -3.10 6.94 21.33
CA LYS A 224 -2.47 7.34 20.08
C LYS A 224 -1.51 6.25 19.63
N ILE A 225 -1.76 5.73 18.43
CA ILE A 225 -0.84 4.86 17.70
C ILE A 225 -0.23 5.71 16.60
N ASP A 226 1.06 6.02 16.74
CA ASP A 226 1.77 6.85 15.78
C ASP A 226 1.97 6.09 14.47
N ILE A 227 2.46 4.85 14.57
CA ILE A 227 2.79 4.01 13.42
C ILE A 227 2.11 2.65 13.60
N LEU A 228 1.31 2.24 12.63
CA LEU A 228 0.64 0.93 12.63
C LEU A 228 1.01 0.16 11.36
N TRP A 229 1.65 -1.00 11.49
CA TRP A 229 1.90 -1.91 10.37
C TRP A 229 0.96 -3.10 10.47
N ILE A 230 0.32 -3.46 9.35
CA ILE A 230 -0.72 -4.50 9.30
C ILE A 230 -0.40 -5.46 8.15
N ASP A 231 -0.14 -6.70 8.52
CA ASP A 231 0.09 -7.82 7.62
C ASP A 231 -0.43 -9.09 8.32
N ILE A 232 -1.73 -9.35 8.24
CA ILE A 232 -2.42 -10.34 9.08
C ILE A 232 -3.29 -11.30 8.27
N GLU A 233 -2.88 -11.53 7.03
CA GLU A 233 -3.38 -12.59 6.14
C GLU A 233 -4.92 -12.64 6.13
N GLY A 234 -5.57 -11.52 5.79
CA GLY A 234 -7.02 -11.41 5.53
C GLY A 234 -7.82 -10.73 6.65
N ASN A 235 -7.29 -10.69 7.87
CA ASN A 235 -7.97 -9.99 8.98
C ASN A 235 -7.92 -8.46 8.83
N GLU A 236 -7.22 -7.91 7.83
CA GLU A 236 -7.12 -6.46 7.61
C GLU A 236 -8.49 -5.85 7.38
N TYR A 237 -9.36 -6.51 6.60
CA TYR A 237 -10.68 -6.00 6.23
C TYR A 237 -11.62 -5.79 7.42
N ALA A 238 -11.45 -6.57 8.48
CA ALA A 238 -12.16 -6.40 9.73
C ALA A 238 -11.74 -5.10 10.42
N ILE A 239 -10.43 -4.84 10.45
CA ILE A 239 -9.84 -3.63 11.03
C ILE A 239 -10.22 -2.38 10.23
N LEU A 240 -10.18 -2.44 8.89
CA LEU A 240 -10.43 -1.27 8.04
C LEU A 240 -11.79 -0.60 8.31
N LYS A 241 -12.82 -1.40 8.57
CA LYS A 241 -14.17 -0.91 8.88
C LYS A 241 -14.19 -0.05 10.16
N GLU A 242 -13.25 -0.28 11.07
CA GLU A 242 -13.15 0.47 12.32
C GLU A 242 -12.40 1.80 12.19
N LEU A 243 -11.60 1.99 11.14
CA LEU A 243 -10.75 3.18 10.93
C LEU A 243 -11.52 4.44 10.53
N HIS A 244 -12.69 4.26 9.92
CA HIS A 244 -13.52 5.32 9.37
C HIS A 244 -13.90 6.41 10.38
N LYS A 245 -14.28 7.59 9.89
CA LYS A 245 -14.74 8.69 10.73
C LYS A 245 -15.95 8.24 11.55
N ASN A 246 -15.90 8.45 12.86
CA ASN A 246 -16.89 7.97 13.84
C ASN A 246 -16.97 6.42 13.92
N GLY A 247 -15.96 5.72 13.41
CA GLY A 247 -15.77 4.28 13.53
C GLY A 247 -15.52 3.85 14.98
N LYS A 248 -15.34 2.54 15.20
CA LYS A 248 -15.18 1.99 16.55
C LYS A 248 -13.97 2.59 17.26
N LEU A 249 -12.83 2.67 16.57
CA LEU A 249 -11.61 3.26 17.13
C LEU A 249 -11.80 4.73 17.53
N ASP A 250 -12.48 5.53 16.70
CA ASP A 250 -12.79 6.93 17.02
C ASP A 250 -13.70 7.05 18.25
N ARG A 251 -14.75 6.21 18.35
CA ARG A 251 -15.66 6.20 19.51
C ARG A 251 -14.96 5.77 20.79
N GLU A 252 -13.99 4.88 20.66
CA GLU A 252 -13.12 4.49 21.74
C GLU A 252 -12.04 5.56 22.01
N GLY A 253 -11.87 6.58 21.18
CA GLY A 253 -10.85 7.61 21.38
C GLY A 253 -9.43 7.10 21.13
N VAL A 254 -9.31 6.07 20.28
CA VAL A 254 -8.02 5.62 19.74
C VAL A 254 -7.81 6.26 18.37
N LYS A 255 -6.71 6.99 18.23
CA LYS A 255 -6.28 7.58 16.96
C LYS A 255 -5.08 6.83 16.40
N ILE A 256 -5.06 6.69 15.08
CA ILE A 256 -3.92 6.16 14.34
C ILE A 256 -3.43 7.27 13.41
N CYS A 257 -2.14 7.61 13.46
CA CYS A 257 -1.59 8.71 12.67
C CYS A 257 -1.12 8.27 11.29
N GLN A 258 -0.52 7.08 11.18
CA GLN A 258 -0.10 6.53 9.89
C GLN A 258 -0.08 5.01 9.92
N MET A 259 -0.29 4.41 8.76
CA MET A 259 -0.38 2.96 8.59
C MET A 259 0.37 2.48 7.36
N ASN A 260 1.00 1.32 7.46
CA ASN A 260 1.30 0.49 6.29
C ASN A 260 0.40 -0.74 6.37
N VAL A 261 -0.22 -1.14 5.27
CA VAL A 261 -1.15 -2.26 5.23
C VAL A 261 -0.97 -3.07 3.96
N GLU A 262 -0.99 -4.40 4.10
CA GLU A 262 -1.06 -5.35 2.99
C GLU A 262 -2.51 -5.82 2.82
N MET A 263 -3.18 -5.38 1.76
CA MET A 263 -4.54 -5.80 1.46
C MET A 263 -4.49 -7.16 0.76
N HIS A 264 -4.58 -8.24 1.55
CA HIS A 264 -4.49 -9.60 1.04
C HIS A 264 -5.71 -10.01 0.20
N LYS A 265 -5.45 -10.73 -0.88
CA LYS A 265 -6.47 -11.31 -1.74
C LYS A 265 -6.16 -12.78 -2.06
N ASP A 266 -7.20 -13.53 -2.40
CA ASP A 266 -7.20 -14.95 -2.78
C ASP A 266 -6.91 -15.87 -1.57
N LEU A 267 -7.29 -15.43 -0.36
CA LEU A 267 -7.29 -16.25 0.85
C LEU A 267 -8.59 -17.05 1.01
N ASN A 268 -9.66 -16.56 0.38
CA ASN A 268 -10.97 -17.20 0.32
C ASN A 268 -11.32 -17.63 -1.12
N ASP A 269 -12.18 -18.65 -1.23
CA ASP A 269 -12.64 -19.15 -2.53
C ASP A 269 -13.52 -18.11 -3.29
N ASP A 270 -14.18 -17.20 -2.57
CA ASP A 270 -14.90 -16.07 -3.17
C ASP A 270 -14.03 -14.80 -3.14
N PRO A 271 -13.47 -14.39 -4.30
CA PRO A 271 -12.61 -13.22 -4.40
C PRO A 271 -13.31 -11.90 -4.04
N ASN A 272 -14.64 -11.84 -4.11
CA ASN A 272 -15.39 -10.62 -3.77
C ASN A 272 -15.36 -10.33 -2.26
N THR A 273 -15.09 -11.34 -1.43
CA THR A 273 -15.00 -11.22 0.03
C THR A 273 -13.95 -10.20 0.46
N GLU A 274 -12.90 -10.02 -0.35
CA GLU A 274 -11.74 -9.16 -0.07
C GLU A 274 -11.76 -7.89 -0.93
N MET A 275 -12.13 -8.02 -2.20
CA MET A 275 -12.18 -6.87 -3.11
C MET A 275 -13.29 -5.88 -2.74
N GLN A 276 -14.46 -6.36 -2.27
CA GLN A 276 -15.57 -5.49 -1.89
C GLN A 276 -15.24 -4.63 -0.66
N PRO A 277 -14.74 -5.17 0.47
CA PRO A 277 -14.32 -4.33 1.60
C PRO A 277 -13.24 -3.31 1.25
N PHE A 278 -12.29 -3.66 0.38
CA PHE A 278 -11.30 -2.69 -0.10
C PHE A 278 -11.94 -1.55 -0.90
N TYR A 279 -12.81 -1.90 -1.85
CA TYR A 279 -13.58 -0.92 -2.62
C TYR A 279 -14.36 0.02 -1.69
N ASP A 280 -15.11 -0.53 -0.74
CA ASP A 280 -15.91 0.24 0.21
C ASP A 280 -15.04 1.13 1.10
N PHE A 281 -13.91 0.60 1.57
CA PHE A 281 -12.94 1.35 2.38
C PHE A 281 -12.44 2.58 1.64
N VAL A 282 -11.96 2.44 0.40
CA VAL A 282 -11.41 3.58 -0.36
C VAL A 282 -12.47 4.65 -0.62
N TRP A 283 -13.66 4.27 -1.08
CA TRP A 283 -14.73 5.26 -1.32
C TRP A 283 -15.13 5.96 -0.04
N LYS A 284 -15.21 5.23 1.07
CA LYS A 284 -15.52 5.83 2.37
C LYS A 284 -14.39 6.71 2.90
N VAL A 285 -13.11 6.44 2.59
CA VAL A 285 -12.01 7.38 2.89
C VAL A 285 -12.18 8.70 2.13
N LEU A 286 -12.58 8.64 0.85
CA LEU A 286 -12.86 9.84 0.05
C LEU A 286 -14.01 10.67 0.64
N ASP A 287 -15.03 10.02 1.19
CA ASP A 287 -16.16 10.69 1.84
C ASP A 287 -15.81 11.24 3.24
N ASP A 288 -15.07 10.45 4.03
CA ASP A 288 -14.73 10.77 5.43
C ASP A 288 -13.74 11.93 5.56
N LYS A 289 -12.93 12.18 4.50
CA LYS A 289 -11.93 13.26 4.44
C LYS A 289 -10.86 13.17 5.53
N LYS A 290 -10.66 11.98 6.09
CA LYS A 290 -9.79 11.71 7.25
C LYS A 290 -8.39 11.24 6.86
N TYR A 291 -8.30 10.38 5.86
CA TYR A 291 -7.05 9.75 5.45
C TYR A 291 -6.67 10.08 4.02
N VAL A 292 -5.37 10.08 3.76
CA VAL A 292 -4.78 10.08 2.42
C VAL A 292 -4.14 8.72 2.20
N LEU A 293 -4.38 8.10 1.04
CA LEU A 293 -3.75 6.85 0.64
C LEU A 293 -2.61 7.15 -0.35
N MET A 294 -1.45 6.57 -0.11
CA MET A 294 -0.20 6.84 -0.80
C MET A 294 0.57 5.53 -1.05
N LYS A 295 1.57 5.60 -1.92
CA LYS A 295 2.50 4.51 -2.23
C LYS A 295 1.79 3.19 -2.57
N PRO A 296 0.75 3.21 -3.43
CA PRO A 296 0.05 1.99 -3.77
C PRO A 296 0.97 1.09 -4.60
N TYR A 297 1.10 -0.17 -4.19
CA TYR A 297 1.89 -1.14 -4.93
C TYR A 297 1.15 -2.46 -5.03
N PHE A 298 0.78 -2.85 -6.26
CA PHE A 298 0.12 -4.12 -6.52
C PHE A 298 1.18 -5.22 -6.66
N VAL A 299 1.11 -6.19 -5.77
CA VAL A 299 2.04 -7.32 -5.74
C VAL A 299 1.38 -8.55 -6.35
N VAL A 300 2.16 -9.24 -7.18
CA VAL A 300 1.85 -10.59 -7.67
C VAL A 300 3.02 -11.47 -7.29
N PHE A 301 2.83 -12.35 -6.32
CA PHE A 301 3.85 -13.28 -5.87
C PHE A 301 3.28 -14.69 -5.82
N ASP A 302 3.77 -15.56 -6.72
CA ASP A 302 3.20 -16.89 -6.95
C ASP A 302 1.68 -16.85 -7.17
N ARG A 303 0.89 -17.43 -6.28
CA ARG A 303 -0.59 -17.37 -6.29
C ARG A 303 -1.17 -16.19 -5.52
N PHE A 304 -0.37 -15.50 -4.72
CA PHE A 304 -0.83 -14.43 -3.83
C PHE A 304 -0.88 -13.10 -4.58
N ARG A 305 -1.94 -12.34 -4.29
CA ARG A 305 -2.16 -11.01 -4.82
C ARG A 305 -2.51 -10.11 -3.65
N PHE A 306 -1.87 -8.95 -3.59
CA PHE A 306 -2.17 -7.98 -2.54
C PHE A 306 -1.79 -6.58 -2.96
N ILE A 307 -2.36 -5.59 -2.29
CA ILE A 307 -2.04 -4.17 -2.48
C ILE A 307 -1.39 -3.66 -1.21
N ARG A 308 -0.13 -3.21 -1.31
CA ARG A 308 0.53 -2.46 -0.26
C ARG A 308 0.13 -1.00 -0.31
N LEU A 309 -0.20 -0.44 0.85
CA LEU A 309 -0.59 0.97 0.96
C LEU A 309 0.05 1.64 2.17
N PHE A 310 0.45 2.90 1.99
CA PHE A 310 0.78 3.81 3.07
C PHE A 310 -0.38 4.79 3.27
N ILE A 311 -0.90 4.90 4.48
CA ILE A 311 -2.09 5.69 4.78
C ILE A 311 -1.75 6.69 5.88
N VAL A 312 -2.09 7.97 5.70
CA VAL A 312 -1.79 9.05 6.66
C VAL A 312 -3.07 9.72 7.12
N ASN A 313 -3.23 9.89 8.43
CA ASN A 313 -4.33 10.62 9.03
C ASN A 313 -4.07 12.12 8.94
N VAL A 314 -4.81 12.78 8.05
CA VAL A 314 -4.73 14.23 7.84
C VAL A 314 -5.95 14.96 8.39
N GLY A 315 -6.90 14.23 8.99
CA GLY A 315 -8.10 14.78 9.62
C GLY A 315 -7.99 14.95 11.14
N ASP A 316 -7.04 14.27 11.80
CA ASP A 316 -6.77 14.46 13.24
C ASP A 316 -5.68 15.50 13.47
N LYS A 317 -6.01 16.51 14.30
CA LYS A 317 -5.11 17.63 14.58
C LYS A 317 -3.82 17.20 15.28
N GLU A 318 -3.87 16.22 16.17
CA GLU A 318 -2.67 15.78 16.89
C GLU A 318 -1.69 15.08 15.96
N CYS A 319 -2.20 14.33 14.99
CA CYS A 319 -1.38 13.71 13.95
C CYS A 319 -0.80 14.78 13.00
N THR A 320 -1.61 15.72 12.51
CA THR A 320 -1.11 16.77 11.61
C THR A 320 -0.12 17.71 12.28
N ASP A 321 -0.38 18.09 13.54
CA ASP A 321 0.53 18.91 14.36
C ASP A 321 1.88 18.24 14.63
N LEU A 322 2.04 16.94 14.34
CA LEU A 322 3.30 16.21 14.54
C LEU A 322 3.99 15.85 13.22
N TYR A 323 3.24 15.51 12.18
CA TYR A 323 3.78 14.93 10.94
C TYR A 323 3.69 15.85 9.71
N VAL A 324 2.88 16.92 9.76
CA VAL A 324 2.67 17.85 8.64
C VAL A 324 3.29 19.21 8.98
N LYS A 325 4.16 19.70 8.10
CA LYS A 325 4.89 20.97 8.27
C LYS A 325 4.08 22.21 7.88
#